data_AF-A0A957JQE2-F1
#
_entry.id   AF-A0A957JQE2-F1
#
_cell.length_a   1.000
_cell.length_b   1.000
_cell.length_c   1.000
_cell.angle_alpha   90.00
_cell.angle_beta   90.00
_cell.angle_gamma   90.00
#
_symmetry.space_group_name_H-M   'P 1'
#
loop_
_entity.id
_entity.type
_entity.pdbx_description
1 polymer ?
#
loop_
_entity_poly.entity_id
_entity_poly.type
_entity_poly.pdbx_seq_one_letter_code
_entity_poly.pdbx_strand_id
1 'polypeptide(L)' 'MIDILALLQHLSSHVDMTTIRQMSRIILAMLAMTGRVTMLGISRWTEKGGSYRTVQRFFHTAIPWA' A
#
# COMPACT_ATOMS: atom_id res chain seq x y z
N MET A 1 15.18 3.16 -2.43
CA MET A 1 13.87 2.55 -2.80
C MET A 1 13.60 1.26 -2.02
N ILE A 2 14.64 0.51 -1.60
CA ILE A 2 14.57 -0.60 -0.63
C ILE A 2 14.28 -0.10 0.80
N ASP A 3 14.59 1.17 1.08
CA ASP A 3 14.58 1.75 2.43
C ASP A 3 13.18 1.79 3.05
N ILE A 4 12.14 2.12 2.25
CA ILE A 4 10.77 2.12 2.74
C ILE A 4 10.28 0.71 3.07
N LEU A 5 10.71 -0.31 2.33
CA LEU A 5 10.35 -1.69 2.61
C LEU A 5 10.96 -2.18 3.92
N ALA A 6 12.19 -1.75 4.24
CA ALA A 6 12.83 -2.05 5.51
C ALA A 6 12.04 -1.46 6.69
N LEU A 7 11.50 -0.24 6.55
CA LEU A 7 10.64 0.37 7.57
C LEU A 7 9.35 -0.43 7.83
N LEU A 8 8.86 -1.19 6.84
CA LEU A 8 7.67 -2.02 6.98
C LEU A 8 7.95 -3.39 7.62
N GLN A 9 9.21 -3.81 7.78
CA GLN A 9 9.53 -5.14 8.31
C GLN A 9 9.06 -5.33 9.75
N HIS A 10 9.10 -4.28 10.58
CA HIS A 10 8.63 -4.35 11.96
C HIS A 10 7.11 -4.64 12.07
N LEU A 11 6.35 -4.28 11.03
CA LEU A 11 4.91 -4.55 11.00
C LEU A 11 4.58 -6.03 10.76
N SER A 12 5.55 -6.84 10.32
CA SER A 12 5.32 -8.28 10.06
C SER A 12 4.91 -9.10 11.28
N SER A 13 5.16 -8.61 12.50
CA SER A 13 4.67 -9.24 13.72
C SER A 13 3.23 -8.85 14.10
N HIS A 14 2.65 -7.83 13.45
CA HIS A 14 1.34 -7.27 13.81
C HIS A 14 0.32 -7.37 12.68
N VAL A 15 0.76 -7.47 11.42
CA VAL A 15 -0.11 -7.55 10.24
C VAL A 15 0.38 -8.57 9.23
N ASP A 16 -0.56 -9.13 8.49
CA ASP A 16 -0.29 -10.12 7.46
C ASP A 16 0.67 -9.60 6.37
N MET A 17 1.49 -10.51 5.84
CA MET A 17 2.40 -10.23 4.73
C MET A 17 1.67 -9.73 3.47
N THR A 18 0.40 -10.10 3.28
CA THR A 18 -0.45 -9.59 2.20
C THR A 18 -0.73 -8.09 2.38
N THR A 19 -1.09 -7.67 3.59
CA THR A 19 -1.31 -6.27 3.98
C THR A 19 -0.03 -5.46 3.81
N ILE A 20 1.12 -5.98 4.26
CA ILE A 20 2.42 -5.30 4.09
C ILE A 20 2.77 -5.08 2.62
N ARG A 21 2.59 -6.10 1.78
CA ARG A 21 2.86 -6.00 0.33
C ARG A 21 1.94 -4.99 -0.35
N GLN A 22 0.65 -4.99 0.00
CA GLN A 22 -0.31 -4.01 -0.54
C GLN A 22 0.04 -2.60 -0.07
N MET A 23 0.37 -2.44 1.22
CA MET A 23 0.74 -1.17 1.80
C MET A 23 1.99 -0.59 1.15
N SER A 24 3.03 -1.40 0.93
CA SER A 24 4.24 -0.96 0.21
C SER A 24 3.92 -0.40 -1.17
N ARG A 25 3.09 -1.10 -1.96
CA ARG A 25 2.70 -0.63 -3.30
C ARG A 25 1.94 0.68 -3.24
N ILE A 26 1.01 0.81 -2.29
CA ILE A 26 0.21 2.02 -2.09
C ILE A 26 1.09 3.20 -1.68
N ILE A 27 1.95 3.02 -0.67
CA ILE A 27 2.89 4.06 -0.21
C ILE A 27 3.76 4.54 -1.37
N LEU A 28 4.31 3.60 -2.15
CA LEU A 28 5.20 3.94 -3.25
C LEU A 28 4.46 4.71 -4.36
N ALA A 29 3.23 4.31 -4.68
CA ALA A 29 2.38 5.06 -5.59
C ALA A 29 2.07 6.47 -5.08
N MET A 30 1.71 6.61 -3.81
CA MET A 30 1.41 7.91 -3.20
C MET A 30 2.62 8.86 -3.25
N LEU A 31 3.83 8.34 -3.00
CA LEU A 31 5.07 9.13 -3.04
C LEU A 31 5.48 9.52 -4.47
N ALA A 32 5.18 8.68 -5.46
CA ALA A 32 5.52 8.94 -6.85
C ALA A 32 4.51 9.88 -7.55
N MET A 33 3.28 9.96 -7.05
CA MET A 33 2.25 10.84 -7.61
C MET A 33 2.50 12.30 -7.25
N THR A 34 2.47 13.18 -8.27
CA THR A 34 2.45 14.63 -8.08
C THR A 34 1.03 15.16 -8.23
N GLY A 35 0.58 16.01 -7.31
CA GLY A 35 -0.78 16.54 -7.29
C GLY A 35 -1.79 15.65 -6.56
N ARG A 36 -2.97 15.42 -7.13
CA ARG A 36 -4.07 14.71 -6.44
C ARG A 36 -3.81 13.22 -6.35
N VAL A 37 -3.66 12.72 -5.13
CA VAL A 37 -3.63 11.29 -4.82
C VAL A 37 -5.06 10.75 -4.80
N THR A 38 -5.36 9.78 -5.67
CA THR A 38 -6.69 9.15 -5.77
C THR A 38 -6.53 7.63 -5.85
N MET A 39 -7.54 6.86 -5.42
CA MET A 39 -7.51 5.40 -5.55
C MET A 39 -7.32 4.94 -7.01
N LEU A 40 -7.93 5.64 -7.96
CA LEU A 40 -7.73 5.36 -9.39
C LEU A 40 -6.29 5.65 -9.82
N GLY A 41 -5.72 6.78 -9.38
CA GLY A 41 -4.32 7.11 -9.63
C GLY A 41 -3.36 6.07 -9.06
N ILE A 42 -3.56 5.65 -7.81
CA ILE A 42 -2.79 4.59 -7.17
C ILE A 42 -2.91 3.29 -7.96
N SER A 43 -4.12 2.92 -8.40
CA SER A 43 -4.32 1.68 -9.16
C SER A 43 -3.67 1.69 -10.54
N ARG A 44 -3.59 2.87 -11.18
CA ARG A 44 -2.88 3.05 -12.45
C ARG A 44 -1.38 2.98 -12.27
N TRP A 45 -0.88 3.47 -11.14
CA TRP A 45 0.54 3.50 -10.83
C TRP A 45 1.08 2.10 -10.43
N THR A 46 0.30 1.34 -9.67
CA THR A 46 0.74 0.05 -9.09
C THR A 46 0.67 -1.16 -10.04
N GLU A 47 0.40 -0.93 -11.33
CA GLU A 47 0.28 -1.94 -12.40
C GLU A 47 -0.25 -3.31 -11.92
N LYS A 48 0.62 -4.32 -11.90
CA LYS A 48 0.27 -5.70 -11.56
C LYS A 48 0.30 -5.90 -10.04
N GLY A 49 -0.89 -5.87 -9.44
CA GLY A 49 -1.10 -6.23 -8.03
C GLY A 49 -1.59 -5.11 -7.12
N GLY A 50 -1.99 -3.97 -7.69
CA GLY A 50 -2.74 -2.92 -7.01
C GLY A 50 -3.97 -2.49 -7.81
N SER A 51 -4.81 -3.44 -8.22
CA SER A 51 -6.08 -3.11 -8.87
C SER A 51 -6.90 -2.13 -8.02
N TYR A 52 -7.78 -1.35 -8.64
CA TYR A 52 -8.67 -0.43 -7.91
C TYR A 52 -9.38 -1.13 -6.74
N ARG A 53 -9.86 -2.36 -6.97
CA ARG A 53 -10.51 -3.18 -5.95
C ARG A 53 -9.56 -3.62 -4.83
N THR A 54 -8.28 -3.84 -5.13
CA THR A 54 -7.24 -4.13 -4.12
C THR A 54 -7.01 -2.91 -3.25
N VAL A 55 -6.86 -1.73 -3.85
CA VAL A 55 -6.67 -0.46 -3.13
C VAL A 55 -7.89 -0.16 -2.25
N GLN A 56 -9.10 -0.32 -2.81
CA GLN A 56 -10.34 -0.17 -2.07
C GLN A 56 -10.41 -1.13 -0.88
N ARG A 57 -10.17 -2.42 -1.10
CA ARG A 57 -10.17 -3.42 -0.01
C ARG A 57 -9.17 -3.08 1.08
N PHE A 58 -7.97 -2.65 0.72
CA PHE A 58 -6.94 -2.26 1.68
C PHE A 58 -7.45 -1.17 2.63
N PHE A 59 -8.01 -0.07 2.11
CA PHE A 59 -8.52 1.03 2.94
C PHE A 59 -9.80 0.72 3.72
N HIS A 60 -10.56 -0.30 3.29
CA HIS A 60 -11.74 -0.78 4.00
C HIS A 60 -11.44 -1.92 5.00
N THR A 61 -10.19 -2.37 5.08
CA THR A 61 -9.78 -3.44 6.00
C THR A 61 -9.44 -2.83 7.37
N ALA A 62 -9.98 -3.40 8.44
CA ALA A 62 -9.60 -3.03 9.79
C ALA A 62 -8.17 -3.53 10.08
N ILE A 63 -7.25 -2.61 10.41
CA ILE A 63 -5.87 -2.91 10.77
C ILE A 63 -5.73 -2.73 12.29
N PRO A 64 -5.31 -3.76 13.05
CA PRO A 64 -5.13 -3.66 14.50
C PRO A 64 -3.84 -2.87 14.80
N TRP A 65 -3.96 -1.56 14.98
CA TRP A 65 -2.85 -0.66 15.29
C TRP A 65 -2.49 -0.61 16.79
N ALA A 66 -3.23 -1.33 17.63
CA ALA A 66 -3.11 -1.32 19.08
C ALA A 66 -2.07 -2.32 19.59
#